data_AF-A0A7V8WZD8-F1
#
_entry.id   AF-A0A7V8WZD8-F1
#
_cell.length_a   1.000
_cell.length_b   1.000
_cell.length_c   1.000
_cell.angle_alpha   90.00
_cell.angle_beta   90.00
_cell.angle_gamma   90.00
#
_symmetry.space_group_name_H-M   'P 1'
#
loop_
_entity.id
_entity.type
_entity.pdbx_description
1 polymer ?
#
loop_
_entity_poly.entity_id
_entity_poly.type
_entity_poly.pdbx_seq_one_letter_code
_entity_poly.pdbx_strand_id
1 'polypeptide(L)'
;MADTTTETETTTAAPNRRRFLLGGGVLAAGALLAACGDDDTAGGTTTTAGGAAGSTSTTAPAEEPTTTTAGGTELTGDLAVAALAASLEVLAVSTYGAALDAAGSGALGEVPPAVAEFVTVAMAQHQEHLDAWNEVLTGAGEEEVTEPPADLAETVNGMFAEVTDVAGAANLALTLEGIASATYLGALPVLEDPAAIELAGSILCIDRQHEAVLLFALGQYPVPDVFANTEAAYSG
;
A
#
# COMPACT_ATOMS: atom_id res chain seq x y z
N MET A 1 -56.64 33.06 48.18
CA MET A 1 -55.77 33.08 46.98
C MET A 1 -54.38 32.72 47.44
N ALA A 2 -53.96 31.49 47.15
CA ALA A 2 -52.60 31.01 47.33
C ALA A 2 -52.29 30.19 46.08
N ASP A 3 -51.27 30.65 45.38
CA ASP A 3 -50.76 30.15 44.10
C ASP A 3 -49.73 29.04 44.40
N THR A 4 -49.91 27.87 43.79
CA THR A 4 -48.97 26.74 43.91
C THR A 4 -48.46 26.42 42.52
N THR A 5 -47.33 27.02 42.16
CA THR A 5 -46.51 26.63 41.00
C THR A 5 -45.92 25.24 41.24
N THR A 6 -46.17 24.33 40.31
CA THR A 6 -45.55 23.00 40.25
C THR A 6 -44.36 23.07 39.30
N GLU A 7 -43.14 22.96 39.81
CA GLU A 7 -41.94 22.79 38.97
C GLU A 7 -41.83 21.31 38.56
N THR A 8 -41.69 21.07 37.25
CA THR A 8 -41.43 19.74 36.69
C THR A 8 -39.92 19.63 36.42
N GLU A 9 -39.19 18.95 37.30
CA GLU A 9 -37.79 18.59 37.04
C GLU A 9 -37.73 17.57 35.89
N THR A 10 -37.10 18.00 34.79
CA THR A 10 -36.78 17.11 33.67
C THR A 10 -35.37 16.58 33.89
N THR A 11 -35.26 15.37 34.48
CA THR A 11 -33.96 14.70 34.65
C THR A 11 -33.49 14.13 33.32
N THR A 12 -32.63 14.88 32.62
CA THR A 12 -31.89 14.39 31.46
C THR A 12 -30.89 13.32 31.91
N ALA A 13 -31.16 12.05 31.60
CA ALA A 13 -30.27 10.95 31.93
C ALA A 13 -29.01 10.99 31.04
N ALA A 14 -27.87 11.36 31.62
CA ALA A 14 -26.57 11.28 30.97
C ALA A 14 -26.14 9.81 30.75
N PRO A 15 -25.58 9.43 29.58
CA PRO A 15 -25.18 8.06 29.30
C PRO A 15 -23.96 7.65 30.12
N ASN A 16 -24.18 6.76 31.08
CA ASN A 16 -23.14 6.23 31.96
C ASN A 16 -22.40 5.05 31.29
N ARG A 17 -21.15 5.29 30.89
CA ARG A 17 -20.28 4.35 30.11
C ARG A 17 -20.02 3.00 30.78
N ARG A 18 -20.41 2.81 32.05
CA ARG A 18 -20.21 1.57 32.80
C ARG A 18 -21.24 0.47 32.54
N ARG A 19 -22.32 0.75 31.80
CA ARG A 19 -23.37 -0.24 31.47
C ARG A 19 -23.15 -1.00 30.15
N PHE A 20 -22.16 -0.62 29.35
CA PHE A 20 -21.89 -1.26 28.05
C PHE A 20 -21.18 -2.62 28.19
N LEU A 21 -20.39 -2.84 29.26
CA LEU A 21 -19.53 -4.03 29.39
C LEU A 21 -20.12 -5.19 30.22
N LEU A 22 -21.41 -5.15 30.58
CA LEU A 22 -22.01 -6.16 31.47
C LEU A 22 -23.32 -6.78 30.94
N GLY A 23 -23.72 -6.52 29.70
CA GLY A 23 -25.02 -6.97 29.18
C GLY A 23 -25.00 -7.34 27.71
N GLY A 24 -24.38 -8.46 27.36
CA GLY A 24 -24.38 -8.97 25.98
C GLY A 24 -23.75 -10.35 25.84
N GLY A 25 -24.08 -11.27 26.74
CA GLY A 25 -23.66 -12.67 26.64
C GLY A 25 -24.87 -13.58 26.46
N VAL A 26 -24.80 -14.43 25.42
CA VAL A 26 -25.68 -15.57 25.06
C VAL A 26 -26.80 -15.27 24.06
N LEU A 27 -26.63 -15.78 22.82
CA LEU A 27 -27.48 -16.76 22.09
C LEU A 27 -26.78 -17.01 20.72
N ALA A 28 -26.17 -18.18 20.48
CA ALA A 28 -26.74 -19.40 19.86
C ALA A 28 -26.36 -19.57 18.37
N ALA A 29 -25.46 -20.55 18.14
CA ALA A 29 -25.36 -21.53 17.05
C ALA A 29 -25.85 -21.22 15.61
N GLY A 30 -24.92 -21.39 14.65
CA GLY A 30 -25.07 -22.35 13.55
C GLY A 30 -25.43 -21.80 12.16
N ALA A 31 -24.50 -21.89 11.20
CA ALA A 31 -24.67 -22.62 9.93
C ALA A 31 -23.40 -22.48 9.06
N LEU A 32 -22.85 -23.64 8.67
CA LEU A 32 -21.84 -23.81 7.63
C LEU A 32 -22.50 -23.61 6.25
N LEU A 33 -21.90 -22.83 5.36
CA LEU A 33 -22.01 -23.05 3.92
C LEU A 33 -20.63 -22.96 3.26
N ALA A 34 -20.20 -24.11 2.78
CA ALA A 34 -19.15 -24.27 1.79
C ALA A 34 -19.70 -23.91 0.41
N ALA A 35 -18.88 -23.25 -0.41
CA ALA A 35 -19.01 -23.28 -1.87
C ALA A 35 -17.61 -23.38 -2.46
N CYS A 36 -17.23 -24.62 -2.81
CA CYS A 36 -16.23 -24.91 -3.82
C CYS A 36 -16.94 -25.03 -5.17
N GLY A 37 -16.25 -24.65 -6.24
CA GLY A 37 -16.70 -24.91 -7.61
C GLY A 37 -15.65 -24.47 -8.62
N ASP A 38 -14.63 -25.31 -8.81
CA ASP A 38 -13.81 -25.37 -10.02
C ASP A 38 -14.59 -26.09 -11.13
N ASP A 39 -14.38 -25.69 -12.39
CA ASP A 39 -14.31 -26.61 -13.54
C ASP A 39 -13.67 -25.93 -14.77
N ASP A 40 -12.55 -26.51 -15.22
CA ASP A 40 -11.84 -26.28 -16.48
C ASP A 40 -12.65 -26.75 -17.71
N THR A 41 -12.57 -26.05 -18.85
CA THR A 41 -12.51 -26.71 -20.19
C THR A 41 -11.91 -25.79 -21.27
N ALA A 42 -10.93 -26.37 -21.96
CA ALA A 42 -10.08 -25.89 -23.04
C ALA A 42 -10.74 -25.34 -24.32
N GLY A 43 -9.94 -24.55 -25.06
CA GLY A 43 -9.64 -24.86 -26.47
C GLY A 43 -9.73 -23.69 -27.45
N GLY A 44 -8.60 -23.30 -28.05
CA GLY A 44 -8.64 -22.44 -29.24
C GLY A 44 -7.33 -21.81 -29.71
N THR A 45 -6.23 -22.57 -29.81
CA THR A 45 -5.02 -22.12 -30.51
C THR A 45 -5.22 -22.16 -32.03
N THR A 46 -5.03 -21.03 -32.71
CA THR A 46 -4.73 -21.01 -34.15
C THR A 46 -3.45 -20.22 -34.40
N THR A 47 -2.38 -20.97 -34.60
CA THR A 47 -1.16 -20.54 -35.28
C THR A 47 -1.37 -20.57 -36.79
N THR A 48 -0.89 -19.55 -37.50
CA THR A 48 -0.50 -19.72 -38.91
C THR A 48 0.73 -18.87 -39.18
N ALA A 49 1.78 -19.55 -39.63
CA ALA A 49 3.08 -19.03 -39.96
C ALA A 49 3.22 -18.79 -41.48
N GLY A 50 4.15 -17.89 -41.82
CA GLY A 50 4.78 -17.78 -43.16
C GLY A 50 4.06 -16.82 -44.11
N GLY A 51 4.72 -15.92 -44.83
CA GLY A 51 6.13 -15.70 -45.04
C GLY A 51 6.33 -14.94 -46.36
N ALA A 52 7.15 -13.89 -46.30
CA ALA A 52 8.04 -13.37 -47.33
C ALA A 52 7.51 -12.75 -48.66
N ALA A 53 7.85 -11.46 -48.78
CA ALA A 53 8.63 -10.83 -49.85
C ALA A 53 7.92 -10.08 -51.01
N GLY A 54 8.38 -8.83 -51.20
CA GLY A 54 8.23 -8.03 -52.43
C GLY A 54 7.89 -6.55 -52.22
N SER A 55 8.62 -5.81 -51.38
CA SER A 55 9.49 -4.69 -51.82
C SER A 55 9.13 -4.00 -53.15
N THR A 56 8.66 -2.75 -53.07
CA THR A 56 9.25 -1.62 -53.82
C THR A 56 8.96 -0.30 -53.11
N SER A 57 10.03 0.50 -53.01
CA SER A 57 10.18 1.75 -52.28
C SER A 57 9.64 2.94 -53.06
N THR A 58 9.04 3.93 -52.38
CA THR A 58 9.24 5.35 -52.70
C THR A 58 8.96 6.21 -51.47
N THR A 59 9.93 7.06 -51.17
CA THR A 59 10.12 7.92 -50.00
C THR A 59 9.16 9.10 -49.95
N ALA A 60 8.59 9.39 -48.78
CA ALA A 60 7.95 10.66 -48.42
C ALA A 60 8.34 11.02 -46.97
N PRO A 61 8.41 12.32 -46.63
CA PRO A 61 9.24 12.84 -45.55
C PRO A 61 8.65 12.59 -44.16
N ALA A 62 9.54 12.55 -43.16
CA ALA A 62 9.23 12.39 -41.75
C ALA A 62 8.20 13.42 -41.28
N GLU A 63 7.05 12.94 -40.84
CA GLU A 63 6.18 13.65 -39.91
C GLU A 63 6.79 13.47 -38.52
N GLU A 64 7.15 14.59 -37.89
CA GLU A 64 7.50 14.57 -36.47
C GLU A 64 6.28 14.10 -35.68
N PRO A 65 6.46 13.27 -34.63
CA PRO A 65 5.37 12.92 -33.76
C PRO A 65 4.95 14.19 -33.03
N THR A 66 3.76 14.70 -33.36
CA THR A 66 3.05 15.63 -32.50
C THR A 66 2.78 14.92 -31.19
N THR A 67 3.61 15.20 -30.18
CA THR A 67 3.32 14.93 -28.78
C THR A 67 2.11 15.76 -28.40
N THR A 68 0.93 15.16 -28.50
CA THR A 68 -0.24 15.63 -27.78
C THR A 68 0.07 15.46 -26.30
N THR A 69 0.50 16.53 -25.64
CA THR A 69 0.48 16.62 -24.18
C THR A 69 -0.98 16.48 -23.76
N ALA A 70 -1.38 15.30 -23.32
CA ALA A 70 -2.56 15.14 -22.50
C ALA A 70 -2.31 15.98 -21.25
N GLY A 71 -3.09 17.04 -21.08
CA GLY A 71 -3.08 17.83 -19.86
C GLY A 71 -3.68 16.97 -18.76
N GLY A 72 -2.84 16.34 -17.94
CA GLY A 72 -3.26 15.73 -16.69
C GLY A 72 -3.87 16.83 -15.82
N THR A 73 -5.12 16.63 -15.41
CA THR A 73 -5.73 17.46 -14.37
C THR A 73 -4.91 17.23 -13.10
N GLU A 74 -4.62 18.29 -12.35
CA GLU A 74 -4.01 18.14 -11.03
C GLU A 74 -4.96 17.28 -10.17
N LEU A 75 -4.48 16.11 -9.72
CA LEU A 75 -5.26 15.23 -8.87
C LEU A 75 -5.55 15.96 -7.55
N THR A 76 -6.75 15.77 -7.00
CA THR A 76 -7.17 16.40 -5.74
C THR A 76 -7.90 15.40 -4.86
N GLY A 77 -7.97 15.70 -3.56
CA GLY A 77 -8.66 14.86 -2.58
C GLY A 77 -8.12 13.42 -2.56
N ASP A 78 -9.02 12.45 -2.50
CA ASP A 78 -8.67 11.04 -2.38
C ASP A 78 -7.83 10.52 -3.55
N LEU A 79 -8.03 11.04 -4.78
CA LEU A 79 -7.22 10.62 -5.93
C LEU A 79 -5.78 11.10 -5.84
N ALA A 80 -5.54 12.28 -5.24
CA ALA A 80 -4.17 12.74 -4.97
C ALA A 80 -3.49 11.83 -3.92
N VAL A 81 -4.23 11.43 -2.88
CA VAL A 81 -3.73 10.50 -1.87
C VAL A 81 -3.47 9.11 -2.47
N ALA A 82 -4.37 8.60 -3.31
CA ALA A 82 -4.21 7.31 -3.98
C ALA A 82 -2.99 7.30 -4.90
N ALA A 83 -2.77 8.37 -5.68
CA ALA A 83 -1.59 8.48 -6.54
C ALA A 83 -0.28 8.58 -5.74
N LEU A 84 -0.29 9.34 -4.64
CA LEU A 84 0.85 9.41 -3.72
C LEU A 84 1.14 8.03 -3.11
N ALA A 85 0.12 7.34 -2.60
CA ALA A 85 0.23 6.01 -2.02
C ALA A 85 0.76 5.00 -3.04
N ALA A 86 0.18 4.94 -4.24
CA ALA A 86 0.67 4.08 -5.32
C ALA A 86 2.16 4.35 -5.64
N SER A 87 2.58 5.61 -5.71
CA SER A 87 3.99 5.93 -5.98
C SER A 87 4.92 5.43 -4.86
N LEU A 88 4.49 5.49 -3.59
CA LEU A 88 5.26 4.92 -2.48
C LEU A 88 5.35 3.39 -2.57
N GLU A 89 4.29 2.71 -3.01
CA GLU A 89 4.33 1.26 -3.22
C GLU A 89 5.27 0.88 -4.39
N VAL A 90 5.33 1.67 -5.46
CA VAL A 90 6.35 1.48 -6.53
C VAL A 90 7.77 1.56 -5.94
N LEU A 91 8.01 2.53 -5.04
CA LEU A 91 9.30 2.68 -4.37
C LEU A 91 9.62 1.47 -3.47
N ALA A 92 8.63 0.97 -2.72
CA ALA A 92 8.78 -0.20 -1.87
C ALA A 92 9.09 -1.45 -2.70
N VAL A 93 8.28 -1.76 -3.72
CA VAL A 93 8.48 -2.90 -4.62
C VAL A 93 9.87 -2.88 -5.25
N SER A 94 10.29 -1.72 -5.79
CA SER A 94 11.61 -1.59 -6.42
C SER A 94 12.76 -1.76 -5.42
N THR A 95 12.64 -1.23 -4.20
CA THR A 95 13.69 -1.35 -3.18
C THR A 95 13.81 -2.78 -2.64
N TYR A 96 12.68 -3.44 -2.37
CA TYR A 96 12.68 -4.85 -1.97
C TYR A 96 13.23 -5.76 -3.07
N GLY A 97 12.87 -5.51 -4.34
CA GLY A 97 13.45 -6.19 -5.49
C GLY A 97 14.98 -6.03 -5.57
N ALA A 98 15.48 -4.79 -5.41
CA ALA A 98 16.92 -4.52 -5.38
C ALA A 98 17.62 -5.26 -4.22
N ALA A 99 16.99 -5.35 -3.05
CA ALA A 99 17.53 -6.11 -1.92
C ALA A 99 17.60 -7.62 -2.21
N LEU A 100 16.60 -8.19 -2.90
CA LEU A 100 16.63 -9.59 -3.35
C LEU A 100 17.73 -9.84 -4.38
N ASP A 101 17.94 -8.92 -5.32
CA ASP A 101 19.03 -9.00 -6.31
C ASP A 101 20.41 -8.92 -5.62
N ALA A 102 20.56 -8.03 -4.64
CA ALA A 102 21.77 -7.91 -3.84
C ALA A 102 22.02 -9.19 -3.01
N ALA A 103 20.98 -9.80 -2.44
CA ALA A 103 21.07 -11.09 -1.77
C ALA A 103 21.49 -12.21 -2.74
N GLY A 104 20.84 -12.31 -3.91
CA GLY A 104 21.10 -13.34 -4.91
C GLY A 104 22.49 -13.27 -5.55
N SER A 105 23.05 -12.06 -5.65
CA SER A 105 24.44 -11.84 -6.09
C SER A 105 25.48 -12.03 -4.99
N GLY A 106 25.06 -12.23 -3.74
CA GLY A 106 25.94 -12.36 -2.57
C GLY A 106 26.49 -11.05 -2.04
N ALA A 107 26.01 -9.90 -2.53
CA ALA A 107 26.45 -8.57 -2.10
C ALA A 107 26.12 -8.28 -0.63
N LEU A 108 25.12 -8.95 -0.07
CA LEU A 108 24.72 -8.84 1.34
C LEU A 108 25.38 -9.89 2.26
N GLY A 109 26.23 -10.77 1.72
CA GLY A 109 26.77 -11.91 2.43
C GLY A 109 25.76 -13.06 2.59
N GLU A 110 25.89 -13.85 3.67
CA GLU A 110 24.98 -14.94 3.96
C GLU A 110 23.63 -14.39 4.45
N VAL A 111 22.56 -14.67 3.70
CA VAL A 111 21.19 -14.26 4.04
C VAL A 111 20.47 -15.42 4.72
N PRO A 112 20.00 -15.26 5.97
CA PRO A 112 19.20 -16.29 6.62
C PRO A 112 17.92 -16.61 5.82
N PRO A 113 17.52 -17.89 5.66
CA PRO A 113 16.35 -18.23 4.86
C PRO A 113 15.05 -17.56 5.30
N ALA A 114 14.86 -17.36 6.61
CA ALA A 114 13.70 -16.64 7.14
C ALA A 114 13.67 -15.15 6.73
N VAL A 115 14.85 -14.52 6.59
CA VAL A 115 14.94 -13.13 6.11
C VAL A 115 14.62 -13.08 4.62
N ALA A 116 15.14 -14.01 3.82
CA ALA A 116 14.82 -14.09 2.40
C ALA A 116 13.33 -14.31 2.14
N GLU A 117 12.69 -15.18 2.93
CA GLU A 117 11.24 -15.41 2.88
C GLU A 117 10.47 -14.12 3.21
N PHE A 118 10.83 -13.46 4.31
CA PHE A 118 10.19 -12.20 4.71
C PHE A 118 10.28 -11.13 3.61
N VAL A 119 11.48 -10.89 3.07
CA VAL A 119 11.69 -9.88 2.00
C VAL A 119 10.89 -10.23 0.74
N THR A 120 10.80 -11.52 0.40
CA THR A 120 10.00 -11.98 -0.76
C THR A 120 8.51 -11.74 -0.54
N VAL A 121 7.99 -12.06 0.64
CA VAL A 121 6.58 -11.89 0.99
C VAL A 121 6.22 -10.41 1.11
N ALA A 122 7.03 -9.60 1.80
CA ALA A 122 6.80 -8.17 1.93
C ALA A 122 6.78 -7.48 0.56
N MET A 123 7.71 -7.82 -0.35
CA MET A 123 7.70 -7.32 -1.73
C MET A 123 6.38 -7.64 -2.46
N ALA A 124 5.89 -8.87 -2.34
CA ALA A 124 4.63 -9.28 -2.96
C ALA A 124 3.44 -8.52 -2.35
N GLN A 125 3.45 -8.27 -1.05
CA GLN A 125 2.41 -7.48 -0.38
C GLN A 125 2.41 -6.03 -0.85
N HIS A 126 3.58 -5.39 -1.00
CA HIS A 126 3.67 -4.06 -1.61
C HIS A 126 3.16 -4.04 -3.06
N GLN A 127 3.38 -5.10 -3.83
CA GLN A 127 2.79 -5.20 -5.17
C GLN A 127 1.26 -5.28 -5.11
N GLU A 128 0.69 -6.06 -4.19
CA GLU A 128 -0.76 -6.11 -3.98
C GLU A 128 -1.33 -4.75 -3.53
N HIS A 129 -0.60 -4.01 -2.70
CA HIS A 129 -0.97 -2.64 -2.30
C HIS A 129 -0.94 -1.67 -3.50
N LEU A 130 0.11 -1.73 -4.32
CA LEU A 130 0.24 -0.95 -5.55
C LEU A 130 -0.92 -1.23 -6.51
N ASP A 131 -1.21 -2.51 -6.74
CA ASP A 131 -2.29 -2.95 -7.63
C ASP A 131 -3.64 -2.42 -7.13
N ALA A 132 -3.89 -2.47 -5.82
CA ALA A 132 -5.13 -1.95 -5.22
C ALA A 132 -5.29 -0.44 -5.40
N TRP A 133 -4.23 0.35 -5.20
CA TRP A 133 -4.29 1.80 -5.44
C TRP A 133 -4.44 2.14 -6.92
N ASN A 134 -3.76 1.41 -7.80
CA ASN A 134 -3.91 1.57 -9.25
C ASN A 134 -5.31 1.17 -9.74
N GLU A 135 -5.96 0.19 -9.10
CA GLU A 135 -7.37 -0.12 -9.37
C GLU A 135 -8.29 1.06 -8.99
N VAL A 136 -8.04 1.73 -7.86
CA VAL A 136 -8.77 2.94 -7.47
C VAL A 136 -8.60 4.06 -8.51
N LEU A 137 -7.36 4.32 -8.93
CA LEU A 137 -7.03 5.37 -9.90
C LEU A 137 -7.65 5.10 -11.28
N THR A 138 -7.43 3.91 -11.82
CA THR A 138 -7.97 3.52 -13.12
C THR A 138 -9.49 3.42 -13.12
N GLY A 139 -10.08 2.99 -12.00
CA GLY A 139 -11.53 3.03 -11.77
C GLY A 139 -12.12 4.44 -11.81
N ALA A 140 -11.33 5.46 -11.45
CA ALA A 140 -11.68 6.88 -11.56
C ALA A 140 -11.36 7.50 -12.94
N GLY A 141 -10.75 6.74 -13.85
CA GLY A 141 -10.37 7.20 -15.18
C GLY A 141 -8.98 7.86 -15.27
N GLU A 142 -8.18 7.76 -14.21
CA GLU A 142 -6.79 8.20 -14.18
C GLU A 142 -5.85 7.11 -14.71
N GLU A 143 -4.60 7.48 -15.00
CA GLU A 143 -3.55 6.52 -15.40
C GLU A 143 -3.01 5.76 -14.19
N GLU A 144 -2.51 4.54 -14.44
CA GLU A 144 -1.75 3.79 -13.43
C GLU A 144 -0.47 4.54 -13.06
N VAL A 145 -0.18 4.59 -11.77
CA VAL A 145 1.11 5.05 -11.27
C VAL A 145 2.11 3.91 -11.39
N THR A 146 3.20 4.18 -12.09
CA THR A 146 4.27 3.21 -12.38
C THR A 146 5.65 3.69 -11.98
N GLU A 147 5.75 4.92 -11.46
CA GLU A 147 7.01 5.55 -11.07
C GLU A 147 6.96 5.97 -9.60
N PRO A 148 8.09 5.86 -8.86
CA PRO A 148 8.18 6.31 -7.49
C PRO A 148 8.28 7.83 -7.38
N PRO A 149 8.09 8.44 -6.20
CA PRO A 149 8.40 9.85 -5.98
C PRO A 149 9.89 10.08 -6.22
N ALA A 150 10.23 10.95 -7.18
CA ALA A 150 11.59 11.03 -7.71
C ALA A 150 12.65 11.45 -6.68
N ASP A 151 12.32 12.40 -5.81
CA ASP A 151 13.18 12.91 -4.73
C ASP A 151 13.38 11.86 -3.62
N LEU A 152 12.33 11.15 -3.25
CA LEU A 152 12.43 10.07 -2.28
C LEU A 152 13.18 8.87 -2.87
N ALA A 153 12.95 8.54 -4.14
CA ALA A 153 13.68 7.51 -4.86
C ALA A 153 15.18 7.84 -4.96
N GLU A 154 15.55 9.09 -5.25
CA GLU A 154 16.95 9.52 -5.23
C GLU A 154 17.59 9.31 -3.85
N THR A 155 16.87 9.69 -2.79
CA THR A 155 17.32 9.52 -1.40
C THR A 155 17.53 8.04 -1.05
N VAL A 156 16.54 7.19 -1.37
CA VAL A 156 16.56 5.75 -1.09
C VAL A 156 17.65 5.04 -1.89
N ASN A 157 17.84 5.42 -3.16
CA ASN A 157 18.94 4.90 -3.98
C ASN A 157 20.31 5.28 -3.40
N GLY A 158 20.44 6.50 -2.86
CA GLY A 158 21.64 6.92 -2.15
C GLY A 158 21.91 6.05 -0.92
N MET A 159 20.89 5.79 -0.10
CA MET A 159 21.01 4.90 1.07
C MET A 159 21.32 3.46 0.66
N PHE A 160 20.67 2.94 -0.38
CA PHE A 160 20.89 1.58 -0.88
C PHE A 160 22.34 1.39 -1.37
N ALA A 161 22.94 2.41 -1.98
CA ALA A 161 24.34 2.36 -2.42
C ALA A 161 25.34 2.16 -1.26
N GLU A 162 24.95 2.47 -0.02
CA GLU A 162 25.76 2.27 1.18
C GLU A 162 25.53 0.90 1.85
N VAL A 163 24.52 0.14 1.42
CA VAL A 163 24.17 -1.17 1.96
C VAL A 163 25.21 -2.22 1.55
N THR A 164 25.80 -2.88 2.54
CA THR A 164 26.86 -3.90 2.33
C THR A 164 26.59 -5.24 3.03
N ASP A 165 25.51 -5.32 3.81
CA ASP A 165 25.12 -6.52 4.53
C ASP A 165 23.60 -6.56 4.77
N VAL A 166 23.12 -7.68 5.29
CA VAL A 166 21.71 -7.90 5.64
C VAL A 166 21.18 -6.87 6.64
N ALA A 167 22.02 -6.41 7.58
CA ALA A 167 21.59 -5.44 8.59
C ALA A 167 21.38 -4.04 7.97
N GLY A 168 22.25 -3.63 7.04
CA GLY A 168 22.09 -2.42 6.25
C GLY A 168 20.81 -2.46 5.43
N ALA A 169 20.55 -3.58 4.74
CA ALA A 169 19.33 -3.78 3.95
C ALA A 169 18.08 -3.71 4.83
N ALA A 170 18.10 -4.36 6.01
CA ALA A 170 16.98 -4.33 6.95
C ALA A 170 16.74 -2.94 7.56
N ASN A 171 17.78 -2.14 7.82
CA ASN A 171 17.61 -0.75 8.28
C ASN A 171 17.02 0.16 7.19
N LEU A 172 17.41 -0.06 5.92
CA LEU A 172 16.83 0.67 4.81
C LEU A 172 15.35 0.31 4.63
N ALA A 173 15.01 -1.00 4.64
CA ALA A 173 13.63 -1.45 4.62
C ALA A 173 12.84 -0.84 5.79
N LEU A 174 13.38 -0.86 7.01
CA LEU A 174 12.73 -0.28 8.19
C LEU A 174 12.45 1.23 8.03
N THR A 175 13.37 1.95 7.38
CA THR A 175 13.16 3.37 7.07
C THR A 175 12.00 3.56 6.10
N LEU A 176 11.92 2.74 5.05
CA LEU A 176 10.83 2.78 4.08
C LEU A 176 9.48 2.43 4.70
N GLU A 177 9.39 1.34 5.46
CA GLU A 177 8.15 0.95 6.16
C GLU A 177 7.67 2.06 7.11
N GLY A 178 8.61 2.69 7.82
CA GLY A 178 8.29 3.81 8.70
C GLY A 178 7.75 5.04 7.95
N ILE A 179 8.27 5.34 6.75
CA ILE A 179 7.75 6.41 5.89
C ILE A 179 6.36 6.04 5.36
N ALA A 180 6.19 4.84 4.80
CA ALA A 180 4.93 4.37 4.25
C ALA A 180 3.83 4.37 5.32
N SER A 181 4.08 3.73 6.46
CA SER A 181 3.13 3.65 7.56
C SER A 181 2.80 5.01 8.17
N ALA A 182 3.78 5.91 8.33
CA ALA A 182 3.52 7.27 8.79
C ALA A 182 2.65 8.05 7.78
N THR A 183 2.88 7.83 6.48
CA THR A 183 2.11 8.46 5.40
C THR A 183 0.67 7.97 5.39
N TYR A 184 0.43 6.66 5.47
CA TYR A 184 -0.93 6.11 5.56
C TYR A 184 -1.66 6.61 6.80
N LEU A 185 -1.00 6.66 7.96
CA LEU A 185 -1.60 7.24 9.17
C LEU A 185 -1.98 8.71 8.97
N GLY A 186 -1.13 9.48 8.29
CA GLY A 186 -1.39 10.89 7.95
C GLY A 186 -2.51 11.08 6.92
N ALA A 187 -2.74 10.09 6.04
CA ALA A 187 -3.78 10.10 5.03
C ALA A 187 -5.18 9.83 5.59
N LEU A 188 -5.31 8.97 6.61
CA LEU A 188 -6.60 8.61 7.21
C LEU A 188 -7.53 9.79 7.55
N PRO A 189 -7.07 10.91 8.16
CA PRO A 189 -7.96 12.04 8.49
C PRO A 189 -8.33 12.94 7.30
N VAL A 190 -7.71 12.78 6.13
CA VAL A 190 -7.97 13.61 4.94
C VAL A 190 -8.73 12.89 3.84
N LEU A 191 -8.73 11.54 3.87
CA LEU A 191 -9.54 10.72 2.97
C LEU A 191 -11.04 10.89 3.27
N GLU A 192 -11.86 10.97 2.23
CA GLU A 192 -13.31 11.12 2.32
C GLU A 192 -14.06 9.83 1.99
N ASP A 193 -13.58 9.05 1.02
CA ASP A 193 -14.18 7.80 0.58
C ASP A 193 -13.94 6.67 1.62
N PRO A 194 -15.01 6.01 2.10
CA PRO A 194 -14.86 4.95 3.09
C PRO A 194 -13.99 3.76 2.65
N ALA A 195 -14.00 3.41 1.36
CA ALA A 195 -13.18 2.32 0.84
C ALA A 195 -11.70 2.72 0.77
N ALA A 196 -11.41 3.97 0.41
CA ALA A 196 -10.04 4.49 0.47
C ALA A 196 -9.50 4.54 1.91
N ILE A 197 -10.33 4.93 2.88
CA ILE A 197 -9.99 4.89 4.31
C ILE A 197 -9.71 3.47 4.77
N GLU A 198 -10.55 2.51 4.39
CA GLU A 198 -10.38 1.10 4.72
C GLU A 198 -9.09 0.52 4.11
N LEU A 199 -8.83 0.82 2.83
CA LEU A 199 -7.62 0.41 2.14
C LEU A 199 -6.37 0.95 2.84
N ALA A 200 -6.26 2.28 3.01
CA ALA A 200 -5.15 2.92 3.70
C ALA A 200 -4.96 2.39 5.14
N GLY A 201 -6.05 2.19 5.87
CA GLY A 201 -6.00 1.66 7.23
C GLY A 201 -5.51 0.21 7.32
N SER A 202 -5.88 -0.62 6.33
CA SER A 202 -5.40 -2.00 6.25
C SER A 202 -3.92 -2.09 5.90
N ILE A 203 -3.45 -1.29 4.93
CA ILE A 203 -2.03 -1.24 4.53
C ILE A 203 -1.17 -0.72 5.69
N LEU A 204 -1.60 0.35 6.36
CA LEU A 204 -0.95 0.85 7.59
C LEU A 204 -0.67 -0.26 8.60
N CYS A 205 -1.62 -1.18 8.80
CA CYS A 205 -1.47 -2.26 9.75
C CYS A 205 -0.43 -3.30 9.30
N ILE A 206 -0.29 -3.51 7.99
CA ILE A 206 0.69 -4.43 7.39
C ILE A 206 2.09 -3.83 7.44
N ASP A 207 2.27 -2.57 7.05
CA ASP A 207 3.58 -1.90 7.11
C ASP A 207 4.12 -1.85 8.55
N ARG A 208 3.24 -1.63 9.53
CA ARG A 208 3.61 -1.72 10.96
C ARG A 208 4.01 -3.12 11.41
N GLN A 209 3.48 -4.17 10.79
CA GLN A 209 3.93 -5.54 11.02
C GLN A 209 5.29 -5.79 10.37
N HIS A 210 5.55 -5.23 9.18
CA HIS A 210 6.88 -5.26 8.55
C HIS A 210 7.92 -4.59 9.43
N GLU A 211 7.64 -3.39 9.95
CA GLU A 211 8.51 -2.69 10.92
C GLU A 211 8.83 -3.58 12.11
N ALA A 212 7.83 -4.24 12.70
CA ALA A 212 8.02 -5.11 13.86
C ALA A 212 8.93 -6.32 13.56
N VAL A 213 8.78 -6.94 12.40
CA VAL A 213 9.62 -8.06 11.96
C VAL A 213 11.06 -7.58 11.69
N LEU A 214 11.23 -6.42 11.03
CA LEU A 214 12.53 -5.83 10.74
C LEU A 214 13.26 -5.44 12.02
N LEU A 215 12.59 -4.79 12.97
CA LEU A 215 13.12 -4.48 14.29
C LEU A 215 13.55 -5.76 15.02
N PHE A 216 12.73 -6.80 15.00
CA PHE A 216 13.08 -8.09 15.58
C PHE A 216 14.33 -8.70 14.95
N ALA A 217 14.41 -8.69 13.61
CA ALA A 217 15.57 -9.20 12.86
C ALA A 217 16.85 -8.40 13.16
N LEU A 218 16.71 -7.09 13.43
CA LEU A 218 17.79 -6.20 13.85
C LEU A 218 18.15 -6.34 15.34
N GLY A 219 17.49 -7.22 16.09
CA GLY A 219 17.72 -7.42 17.53
C GLY A 219 17.15 -6.31 18.41
N GLN A 220 16.20 -5.54 17.89
CA GLN A 220 15.50 -4.45 18.59
C GLN A 220 14.14 -4.91 19.12
N TYR A 221 13.54 -4.12 20.02
CA TYR A 221 12.19 -4.40 20.50
C TYR A 221 11.17 -4.14 19.37
N PRO A 222 10.30 -5.10 19.01
CA PRO A 222 9.46 -5.00 17.80
C PRO A 222 8.40 -3.89 17.80
N VAL A 223 8.03 -3.37 18.97
CA VAL A 223 6.97 -2.35 19.09
C VAL A 223 7.47 -1.22 20.00
N PRO A 224 8.44 -0.40 19.55
CA PRO A 224 9.15 0.55 20.39
C PRO A 224 8.25 1.66 20.92
N ASP A 225 7.23 2.03 20.13
CA ASP A 225 6.30 3.10 20.44
C ASP A 225 4.92 2.59 20.84
N VAL A 226 4.30 3.27 21.79
CA VAL A 226 2.93 2.96 22.22
C VAL A 226 1.89 3.40 21.18
N PHE A 227 2.21 4.45 20.43
CA PHE A 227 1.35 5.03 19.41
C PHE A 227 2.13 5.24 18.12
N ALA A 228 1.53 4.89 16.99
CA ALA A 228 2.02 5.32 15.69
C ALA A 228 1.94 6.85 15.58
N ASN A 229 2.86 7.44 14.82
CA ASN A 229 2.95 8.88 14.61
C ASN A 229 3.20 9.17 13.12
N THR A 230 3.05 10.44 12.73
CA THR A 230 3.18 10.90 11.34
C THR A 230 4.46 11.70 11.11
N GLU A 231 5.47 11.57 11.97
CA GLU A 231 6.70 12.39 11.88
C GLU A 231 7.49 12.11 10.59
N ALA A 232 7.47 10.85 10.12
CA ALA A 232 8.12 10.41 8.89
C ALA A 232 7.20 10.44 7.66
N ALA A 233 5.98 10.97 7.77
CA ALA A 233 5.03 10.97 6.68
C ALA A 233 5.57 11.77 5.49
N TYR A 234 5.55 11.17 4.31
CA TYR A 234 5.91 11.81 3.05
C TYR A 234 4.69 12.56 2.51
N SER A 235 4.88 13.81 2.07
CA SER A 235 3.77 14.67 1.63
C SER A 235 3.78 15.02 0.14
N GLY A 236 4.84 14.67 -0.59
CA GLY A 236 5.11 15.21 -1.93
C GLY A 236 5.46 16.70 -1.94
#